data_AF-A0A538JHD8-F1
#
_entry.id   AF-A0A538JHD8-F1
#
_cell.length_a   1.000
_cell.length_b   1.000
_cell.length_c   1.000
_cell.angle_alpha   90.00
_cell.angle_beta   90.00
_cell.angle_gamma   90.00
#
_symmetry.space_group_name_H-M   'P 1'
#
loop_
_entity.id
_entity.type
_entity.pdbx_description
1 polymer ?
#
loop_
_entity_poly.entity_id
_entity_poly.type
_entity_poly.pdbx_seq_one_letter_code
_entity_poly.pdbx_strand_id
1 'polypeptide(L)' 'MPGWIGLPELIVLLVVLLLIFGPKRLPEMGRSLGKGMREFKDSITGKGGDDDEPVALPRSSEPPTTVAASAREHDTV' A
#
# COMPACT_ATOMS: atom_id res chain seq x y z
N MET A 1 -17.97 -20.22 -38.49
CA MET A 1 -16.77 -20.71 -37.79
C MET A 1 -16.74 -20.02 -36.42
N PRO A 2 -17.03 -20.71 -35.30
CA PRO A 2 -17.18 -20.05 -34.01
C PRO A 2 -15.80 -19.78 -33.38
N GLY A 3 -15.37 -18.52 -33.43
CA GLY A 3 -14.14 -18.01 -32.80
C GLY A 3 -14.36 -17.63 -31.33
N TRP A 4 -14.94 -18.51 -30.52
CA TRP A 4 -15.30 -18.25 -29.11
C TRP A 4 -14.53 -19.14 -28.12
N ILE A 5 -13.30 -19.56 -28.45
CA ILE A 5 -12.47 -20.45 -27.62
C ILE A 5 -11.67 -19.67 -26.54
N GLY A 6 -11.97 -18.39 -26.32
CA GLY A 6 -11.12 -17.52 -25.50
C GLY A 6 -11.42 -17.53 -24.00
N LEU A 7 -12.70 -17.64 -23.61
CA LEU A 7 -13.17 -17.48 -22.23
C LEU A 7 -14.09 -18.60 -21.72
N PRO A 8 -15.03 -19.16 -22.53
CA PRO A 8 -15.96 -20.18 -22.05
C PRO A 8 -15.24 -21.45 -21.55
N GLU A 9 -14.30 -22.01 -22.34
CA GLU A 9 -13.51 -23.16 -21.90
C GLU A 9 -12.71 -22.87 -20.62
N LEU A 10 -12.14 -21.66 -20.49
CA LEU A 10 -11.39 -21.28 -19.29
C LEU A 10 -12.29 -21.21 -18.05
N ILE A 11 -13.50 -20.66 -18.18
CA ILE A 11 -14.48 -20.62 -17.08
C ILE A 11 -14.90 -22.04 -16.69
N VAL A 12 -15.16 -22.91 -17.67
CA VAL A 12 -15.52 -24.32 -17.38
C VAL A 12 -14.39 -25.03 -16.63
N LEU A 13 -13.13 -24.86 -17.07
CA LEU A 13 -11.97 -25.42 -16.39
C LEU A 13 -11.82 -24.87 -14.97
N LEU A 14 -12.01 -23.55 -14.81
CA LEU A 14 -11.96 -22.88 -13.52
C LEU A 14 -13.03 -23.45 -12.58
N VAL A 15 -14.27 -23.59 -13.03
CA VAL A 15 -15.37 -24.18 -12.24
C VAL A 15 -15.05 -25.60 -11.78
N VAL A 16 -14.49 -26.46 -12.64
CA VAL A 16 -14.06 -27.81 -12.25
C VAL A 16 -12.98 -27.75 -11.16
N LEU A 17 -12.02 -26.83 -11.29
CA LEU A 17 -10.99 -26.61 -10.29
C LEU A 17 -11.58 -26.09 -8.96
N LEU A 18 -12.58 -25.20 -9.02
CA LEU A 18 -13.31 -24.72 -7.85
C LEU A 18 -14.10 -25.82 -7.16
N LEU A 19 -14.60 -26.83 -7.88
CA LEU A 19 -15.29 -27.96 -7.26
C LEU A 19 -14.32 -28.85 -6.47
N ILE A 20 -13.11 -29.07 -6.98
CA ILE A 20 -12.09 -29.89 -6.34
C ILE A 20 -11.43 -29.15 -5.16
N PHE A 21 -10.98 -27.92 -5.40
CA PHE A 21 -10.24 -27.12 -4.43
C PHE A 21 -11.14 -26.27 -3.53
N GLY A 22 -12.36 -25.95 -3.98
CA GLY A 22 -13.31 -25.07 -3.30
C GLY A 22 -13.18 -23.60 -3.71
N PRO A 23 -14.29 -22.84 -3.81
CA PRO A 23 -14.28 -21.41 -4.18
C PRO A 23 -13.56 -20.52 -3.18
N LYS A 24 -13.35 -20.98 -1.94
CA LYS A 24 -12.64 -20.24 -0.88
C LYS A 24 -11.11 -20.39 -0.99
N ARG A 25 -10.60 -21.52 -1.50
CA ARG A 25 -9.15 -21.80 -1.46
C ARG A 25 -8.37 -21.10 -2.56
N LEU A 26 -8.95 -20.96 -3.75
CA LEU A 26 -8.33 -20.21 -4.86
C LEU A 26 -8.03 -18.73 -4.51
N PRO A 27 -8.97 -17.92 -3.99
CA PRO A 27 -8.67 -16.53 -3.62
C PRO A 27 -7.75 -16.43 -2.40
N GLU A 28 -7.80 -17.40 -1.48
CA GLU A 28 -6.91 -17.45 -0.32
C GLU A 28 -5.44 -17.68 -0.73
N MET A 29 -5.21 -18.65 -1.62
CA MET A 29 -3.88 -18.89 -2.22
C MET A 29 -3.45 -17.75 -3.14
N GLY A 30 -4.38 -17.17 -3.91
CA GLY A 30 -4.08 -16.00 -4.76
C GLY A 30 -3.67 -14.76 -3.95
N ARG A 31 -4.25 -14.55 -2.77
CA ARG A 31 -3.86 -13.43 -1.87
C ARG A 31 -2.47 -13.62 -1.28
N SER A 32 -2.09 -14.83 -0.87
CA SER A 32 -0.74 -15.08 -0.34
C SER A 32 0.33 -14.98 -1.44
N LEU A 33 0.06 -15.58 -2.61
CA LEU A 33 0.91 -15.48 -3.79
C LEU A 33 1.02 -14.04 -4.30
N GLY A 34 -0.08 -13.28 -4.29
CA GLY A 34 -0.12 -11.89 -4.73
C GLY A 34 0.72 -10.96 -3.87
N LYS A 35 0.72 -11.15 -2.54
CA LYS A 35 1.60 -10.40 -1.62
C LYS A 35 3.07 -10.69 -1.89
N GLY A 36 3.44 -11.97 -1.98
CA GLY A 36 4.82 -12.37 -2.31
C GLY A 36 5.26 -11.89 -3.69
N MET A 37 4.39 -11.96 -4.71
CA MET A 37 4.68 -11.46 -6.05
C MET A 37 4.83 -9.94 -6.07
N ARG A 38 4.07 -9.21 -5.24
CA ARG A 38 4.19 -7.75 -5.10
C ARG A 38 5.53 -7.38 -4.45
N GLU A 39 5.87 -7.98 -3.33
CA GLU A 39 7.16 -7.78 -2.63
C GLU A 39 8.35 -8.17 -3.52
N PHE A 40 8.22 -9.28 -4.26
CA PHE A 40 9.20 -9.71 -5.26
C PHE A 40 9.36 -8.66 -6.35
N LYS A 41 8.26 -8.25 -7.00
CA LYS A 41 8.27 -7.21 -8.04
C LYS A 41 8.86 -5.89 -7.54
N ASP A 42 8.49 -5.46 -6.34
CA ASP A 42 8.94 -4.20 -5.75
C ASP A 42 10.45 -4.24 -5.47
N SER A 43 10.97 -5.39 -5.04
CA SER A 43 12.42 -5.63 -4.86
C SER A 43 13.18 -5.64 -6.19
N ILE A 44 12.61 -6.22 -7.25
CA ILE A 44 13.26 -6.27 -8.58
C ILE A 44 13.18 -4.91 -9.29
N THR A 45 12.08 -4.19 -9.11
CA THR A 45 11.83 -2.89 -9.76
C THR A 45 12.47 -1.72 -8.99
N GLY A 46 12.94 -1.94 -7.75
CA GLY A 46 13.52 -0.89 -6.91
C GLY A 46 12.50 0.16 -6.47
N LYS A 47 11.20 -0.11 -6.62
CA LYS A 47 10.10 0.76 -6.16
C LYS A 47 9.72 0.38 -4.73
N GLY A 48 10.67 0.59 -3.81
CA GLY A 48 10.42 0.50 -2.38
C GLY A 48 9.82 1.81 -1.87
N GLY A 49 8.49 1.88 -1.85
CA GLY A 49 7.66 2.74 -1.00
C GLY A 49 8.06 4.21 -0.76
N ASP A 50 7.47 5.13 -1.52
CA ASP A 50 7.37 6.56 -1.15
C ASP A 50 5.95 7.14 -1.26
N ASP A 51 4.91 6.32 -1.48
CA ASP A 51 3.53 6.81 -1.64
C ASP A 51 2.56 5.97 -0.81
N ASP A 52 2.59 6.10 0.52
CA ASP A 52 1.45 5.81 1.43
C ASP A 52 1.88 6.02 2.90
N GLU A 53 2.52 7.16 3.23
CA GLU A 53 2.30 7.74 4.56
C GLU A 53 1.04 8.60 4.43
N PRO A 54 -0.10 8.26 5.05
CA PRO A 54 -1.11 9.27 5.25
C PRO A 54 -0.45 10.31 6.15
N VAL A 55 -0.02 11.42 5.54
CA VAL A 55 0.42 12.61 6.27
C VAL A 55 -0.80 13.09 7.06
N ALA A 56 -1.02 12.47 8.22
CA ALA A 56 -1.81 13.01 9.29
C ALA A 56 -0.95 14.14 9.85
N LEU A 57 -0.87 15.24 9.11
CA LEU A 57 -0.34 16.49 9.61
C LEU A 57 -1.06 16.74 10.93
N PRO A 58 -0.37 16.73 12.08
CA PRO A 58 -0.97 17.24 13.30
C PRO A 58 -1.18 18.74 13.04
N ARG A 59 -2.37 19.10 12.57
CA ARG A 59 -2.89 20.46 12.67
C ARG A 59 -3.14 20.72 14.15
N SER A 60 -2.07 21.02 14.87
CA SER A 60 -2.14 21.73 16.13
C SER A 60 -1.67 23.15 15.86
N SER A 61 -2.66 23.99 15.61
CA SER A 61 -2.55 25.44 15.69
C SER A 61 -2.17 25.85 17.12
N GLU A 62 -1.47 27.00 17.18
CA GLU A 62 -1.16 27.87 18.32
C GLU A 62 0.07 27.54 19.19
N PRO A 63 0.76 28.57 19.70
CA PRO A 63 1.12 29.86 19.10
C PRO A 63 2.63 30.18 19.29
N PRO A 64 3.22 31.09 18.47
CA PRO A 64 4.60 31.48 18.64
C PRO A 64 4.79 32.14 20.00
N THR A 65 5.65 31.51 20.79
CA THR A 65 6.27 31.99 22.01
C THR A 65 6.47 33.50 22.00
N THR A 66 5.82 34.15 22.96
CA THR A 66 6.30 35.33 23.68
C THR A 66 7.83 35.32 23.80
N VAL A 67 8.51 36.02 22.90
CA VAL A 67 9.85 36.56 23.16
C VAL A 67 9.84 38.04 22.78
N ALA A 68 8.92 38.76 23.42
CA ALA A 68 9.00 40.21 23.58
C ALA A 68 9.24 40.48 25.08
N ALA A 69 10.49 40.31 25.55
CA ALA A 69 10.94 40.87 26.83
C ALA A 69 12.47 40.79 26.99
N SER A 70 13.09 41.94 27.26
CA SER A 70 14.41 42.16 27.88
C SER A 70 15.62 42.04 26.94
N ALA A 71 16.33 43.09 26.49
CA ALA A 71 16.47 44.49 26.92
C ALA A 71 16.83 44.69 28.41
N ARG A 72 18.10 44.43 28.75
CA ARG A 72 18.98 45.11 29.74
C ARG A 72 20.26 44.27 29.92
N GLU A 73 21.42 44.80 29.53
CA GLU A 73 22.40 45.43 30.44
C GLU A 73 23.37 44.38 31.03
N HIS A 74 24.61 44.36 30.52
CA HIS A 74 25.78 43.88 31.27
C HIS A 74 27.06 44.50 30.68
N ASP A 75 27.17 45.80 30.91
CA ASP A 75 28.45 46.48 31.09
C ASP A 75 29.13 45.85 32.32
N THR A 76 30.32 45.27 32.17
CA THR A 76 31.43 45.29 33.14
C THR A 76 32.60 44.40 32.70
N VAL A 77 33.79 44.97 32.95
CA VAL A 77 35.19 44.47 32.86
C VAL A 77 35.94 44.81 31.58
#